data_AF-A0A9D5EXY3-F1
#
_entry.id   AF-A0A9D5EXY3-F1
#
_cell.length_a   1.000
_cell.length_b   1.000
_cell.length_c   1.000
_cell.angle_alpha   90.00
_cell.angle_beta   90.00
_cell.angle_gamma   90.00
#
_symmetry.space_group_name_H-M   'P 1'
#
loop_
_entity.id
_entity.type
_entity.pdbx_description
1 polymer ?
#
loop_
_entity_poly.entity_id
_entity_poly.type
_entity_poly.pdbx_seq_one_letter_code
_entity_poly.pdbx_strand_id
1 'polypeptide(L)'
;MLTTLFAWGYYGWGNHTLQLVEAVDAAEAGRGFEPPIFVDIRIRRSVRAAGFTGPAFEKLLGPERHRWMKSLGNNFIQTRTGPPIQIAKPQAADELLELAVESGKRKQRLLYFCSCQWPKFGGEVACHRCAVAGLALGASRQREVPVEVVEWPGGKPKRITLEVSTKDFSVVRNGRKSVPLSSTIELAEVAALPWGSVATLSAGENTLHRIVGPAARQGDCWVLPVFDTALGPDA
;
A
#
# COMPACT_ATOMS: atom_id res chain seq x y z
N MET A 1 18.39 -15.88 1.43
CA MET A 1 17.97 -14.57 0.90
C MET A 1 16.65 -14.22 1.57
N LEU A 2 16.53 -13.04 2.18
CA LEU A 2 15.28 -12.61 2.81
C LEU A 2 14.24 -12.29 1.71
N THR A 3 13.04 -12.85 1.82
CA THR A 3 11.92 -12.53 0.94
C THR A 3 11.02 -11.52 1.63
N THR A 4 10.73 -10.39 0.98
CA THR A 4 9.80 -9.37 1.49
C THR A 4 8.43 -9.54 0.83
N LEU A 5 7.38 -9.78 1.63
CA LEU A 5 5.99 -9.68 1.18
C LEU A 5 5.48 -8.29 1.48
N PHE A 6 4.81 -7.68 0.51
CA PHE A 6 4.22 -6.37 0.70
C PHE A 6 2.72 -6.49 0.99
N ALA A 7 2.30 -5.90 2.10
CA ALA A 7 0.89 -5.72 2.44
C ALA A 7 0.42 -4.35 1.92
N TRP A 8 -0.83 -4.26 1.45
CA TRP A 8 -1.39 -3.00 1.00
C TRP A 8 -2.91 -2.89 1.16
N GLY A 9 -3.39 -1.65 1.24
CA GLY A 9 -4.80 -1.29 1.30
C GLY A 9 -5.23 -0.41 0.14
N TYR A 10 -6.18 -0.85 -0.69
CA TYR A 10 -6.54 -0.10 -1.91
C TYR A 10 -7.44 1.12 -1.70
N TYR A 11 -7.81 1.44 -0.46
CA TYR A 11 -8.68 2.57 -0.19
C TYR A 11 -8.16 3.84 -0.89
N GLY A 12 -9.05 4.56 -1.60
CA GLY A 12 -8.69 5.74 -2.39
C GLY A 12 -8.33 5.47 -3.86
N TRP A 13 -8.05 4.22 -4.25
CA TRP A 13 -7.62 3.88 -5.61
C TRP A 13 -8.71 3.36 -6.54
N GLY A 14 -9.95 3.27 -6.06
CA GLY A 14 -11.05 2.60 -6.76
C GLY A 14 -11.36 3.12 -8.16
N ASN A 15 -11.06 4.39 -8.44
CA ASN A 15 -11.26 5.03 -9.74
C ASN A 15 -9.93 5.35 -10.46
N HIS A 16 -8.80 4.90 -9.91
CA HIS A 16 -7.45 5.27 -10.35
C HIS A 16 -6.54 4.04 -10.45
N THR A 17 -7.10 2.87 -10.80
CA THR A 17 -6.33 1.61 -10.84
C THR A 17 -5.26 1.59 -11.93
N LEU A 18 -5.44 2.31 -13.03
CA LEU A 18 -4.39 2.48 -14.05
C LEU A 18 -3.19 3.22 -13.46
N GLN A 19 -3.43 4.38 -12.83
CA GLN A 19 -2.39 5.20 -12.21
C GLN A 19 -1.74 4.47 -11.03
N LEU A 20 -2.49 3.67 -10.29
CA LEU A 20 -1.94 2.79 -9.26
C LEU A 20 -0.89 1.84 -9.85
N VAL A 21 -1.25 1.11 -10.90
CA VAL A 21 -0.35 0.13 -11.52
C VAL A 21 0.88 0.85 -12.08
N GLU A 22 0.68 1.97 -12.75
CA GLU A 22 1.76 2.80 -13.28
C GLU A 22 2.74 3.28 -12.18
N ALA A 23 2.21 3.73 -11.04
CA ALA A 23 3.01 4.17 -9.89
C ALA A 23 3.77 3.02 -9.22
N VAL A 24 3.11 1.87 -9.04
CA VAL A 24 3.75 0.68 -8.46
C VAL A 24 4.84 0.16 -9.41
N ASP A 25 4.57 0.06 -10.70
CA ASP A 25 5.52 -0.44 -11.69
C ASP A 25 6.74 0.49 -11.80
N ALA A 26 6.53 1.81 -11.84
CA ALA A 26 7.63 2.77 -11.83
C ALA A 26 8.49 2.67 -10.55
N ALA A 27 7.85 2.53 -9.38
CA ALA A 27 8.54 2.36 -8.10
C ALA A 27 9.35 1.06 -8.04
N GLU A 28 8.81 -0.04 -8.57
CA GLU A 28 9.46 -1.35 -8.59
C GLU A 28 10.61 -1.39 -9.60
N ALA A 29 10.41 -0.84 -10.80
CA ALA A 29 11.43 -0.70 -11.83
C ALA A 29 12.60 0.19 -11.36
N GLY A 30 12.31 1.31 -10.69
CA GLY A 30 13.32 2.17 -10.08
C GLY A 30 14.17 1.49 -8.99
N ARG A 31 13.71 0.34 -8.48
CA ARG A 31 14.44 -0.51 -7.52
C ARG A 31 15.05 -1.76 -8.18
N GLY A 32 14.94 -1.90 -9.50
CA GLY A 32 15.49 -3.02 -10.28
C GLY A 32 14.68 -4.31 -10.17
N PHE A 33 13.37 -4.21 -9.89
CA PHE A 33 12.44 -5.34 -9.85
C PHE A 33 11.51 -5.34 -11.05
N GLU A 34 11.06 -6.53 -11.42
CA GLU A 34 9.97 -6.72 -12.37
C GLU A 34 8.65 -6.21 -11.79
N PRO A 35 7.68 -5.83 -12.65
CA PRO A 35 6.35 -5.45 -12.20
C PRO A 35 5.73 -6.51 -11.27
N PRO A 36 5.19 -6.12 -10.11
CA PRO A 36 4.88 -7.09 -9.06
C PRO A 36 3.63 -7.90 -9.36
N ILE A 37 3.50 -9.01 -8.63
CA ILE A 37 2.29 -9.81 -8.58
C ILE A 37 1.37 -9.23 -7.51
N PHE A 38 0.14 -8.90 -7.90
CA PHE A 38 -0.92 -8.48 -7.00
C PHE A 38 -1.75 -9.67 -6.53
N VAL A 39 -1.83 -9.88 -5.22
CA VAL A 39 -2.67 -10.92 -4.62
C VAL A 39 -3.88 -10.32 -3.93
N ASP A 40 -5.05 -10.51 -4.53
CA ASP A 40 -6.32 -10.15 -3.91
C ASP A 40 -6.68 -11.18 -2.84
N ILE A 41 -6.64 -10.78 -1.58
CA ILE A 41 -6.98 -11.65 -0.45
C ILE A 41 -8.41 -11.38 0.07
N ARG A 42 -9.28 -10.75 -0.73
CA ARG A 42 -10.68 -10.53 -0.33
C ARG A 42 -11.54 -11.76 -0.55
N ILE A 43 -12.49 -12.00 0.35
CA ILE A 43 -13.47 -13.09 0.21
C ILE A 43 -14.52 -12.82 -0.89
N ARG A 44 -14.80 -11.54 -1.16
CA ARG A 44 -15.76 -11.06 -2.15
C ARG A 44 -15.15 -9.91 -2.95
N ARG A 45 -15.50 -9.84 -4.24
CA ARG A 45 -15.11 -8.76 -5.14
C ARG A 45 -16.28 -7.86 -5.55
N SER A 46 -17.46 -8.02 -4.95
CA SER A 46 -18.61 -7.13 -5.15
C SER A 46 -18.46 -5.88 -4.28
N VAL A 47 -17.77 -4.86 -4.79
CA VAL A 47 -17.44 -3.63 -4.04
C VAL A 47 -17.80 -2.37 -4.84
N ARG A 48 -17.88 -1.22 -4.17
CA ARG A 48 -18.16 0.09 -4.81
C ARG A 48 -16.99 0.65 -5.61
N ALA A 49 -15.77 0.25 -5.28
CA ALA A 49 -14.56 0.68 -5.99
C ALA A 49 -14.53 0.02 -7.38
N ALA A 50 -14.84 0.77 -8.44
CA ALA A 50 -15.08 0.25 -9.78
C ALA A 50 -13.90 -0.58 -10.31
N GLY A 51 -12.66 -0.09 -10.16
CA GLY A 51 -11.46 -0.79 -10.59
C GLY A 51 -11.17 -2.09 -9.83
N PHE A 52 -11.80 -2.31 -8.66
CA PHE A 52 -11.64 -3.54 -7.86
C PHE A 52 -12.90 -4.39 -7.78
N THR A 53 -13.93 -4.06 -8.57
CA THR A 53 -15.19 -4.80 -8.58
C THR A 53 -15.15 -5.97 -9.57
N GLY A 54 -15.66 -7.13 -9.16
CA GLY A 54 -15.62 -8.34 -9.96
C GLY A 54 -14.19 -8.66 -10.47
N PRO A 55 -14.02 -8.96 -11.77
CA PRO A 55 -12.71 -9.22 -12.36
C PRO A 55 -12.01 -7.96 -12.90
N ALA A 56 -12.46 -6.73 -12.58
CA ALA A 56 -11.94 -5.51 -13.22
C ALA A 56 -10.41 -5.36 -13.08
N PHE A 57 -9.88 -5.48 -11.86
CA PHE A 57 -8.44 -5.38 -11.61
C PHE A 57 -7.65 -6.55 -12.22
N GLU A 58 -8.24 -7.75 -12.19
CA GLU A 58 -7.67 -8.94 -12.82
C GLU A 58 -7.55 -8.78 -14.34
N LYS A 59 -8.58 -8.25 -15.00
CA LYS A 59 -8.57 -7.97 -16.44
C LYS A 59 -7.54 -6.91 -16.82
N LEU A 60 -7.31 -5.93 -15.94
CA LEU A 60 -6.29 -4.90 -16.16
C LEU A 60 -4.87 -5.49 -16.13
N LEU A 61 -4.58 -6.36 -15.17
CA LEU A 61 -3.22 -6.88 -14.94
C LEU A 61 -2.91 -8.16 -15.73
N GLY A 62 -3.92 -8.97 -16.02
CA GLY A 62 -3.76 -10.31 -16.58
C GLY A 62 -3.38 -11.38 -15.55
N PRO A 63 -3.45 -12.67 -15.93
CA PRO A 63 -3.31 -13.81 -15.02
C PRO A 63 -1.90 -14.01 -14.48
N GLU A 64 -0.88 -13.45 -15.13
CA GLU A 64 0.51 -13.51 -14.67
C GLU A 64 0.80 -12.54 -13.52
N ARG A 65 0.06 -11.43 -13.46
CA ARG A 65 0.28 -10.34 -12.52
C ARG A 65 -0.81 -10.19 -11.46
N HIS A 66 -1.90 -10.95 -11.55
CA HIS A 66 -2.96 -10.92 -10.56
C HIS A 66 -3.38 -12.34 -10.15
N ARG A 67 -3.49 -12.57 -8.84
CA ARG A 67 -4.02 -13.82 -8.27
C ARG A 67 -5.10 -13.51 -7.23
N TRP A 68 -6.28 -14.13 -7.37
CA TRP A 68 -7.32 -14.03 -6.36
C TRP A 68 -7.24 -15.22 -5.40
N MET A 69 -6.76 -14.99 -4.18
CA MET A 69 -6.67 -15.99 -3.13
C MET A 69 -7.87 -15.85 -2.17
N LYS A 70 -9.06 -16.21 -2.66
CA LYS A 70 -10.30 -16.17 -1.88
C LYS A 70 -10.20 -16.94 -0.55
N SER A 71 -9.40 -18.01 -0.51
CA SER A 71 -9.10 -18.80 0.69
C SER A 71 -8.49 -17.99 1.84
N LEU A 72 -7.79 -16.90 1.53
CA LEU A 72 -7.27 -15.95 2.53
C LEU A 72 -8.27 -14.85 2.91
N GLY A 73 -9.48 -14.90 2.36
CA GLY A 73 -10.54 -13.95 2.62
C GLY A 73 -11.06 -13.96 4.05
N ASN A 74 -11.52 -12.79 4.50
CA ASN A 74 -12.22 -12.67 5.78
C ASN A 74 -13.65 -13.25 5.68
N ASN A 75 -13.84 -14.48 6.18
CA ASN A 75 -15.09 -15.22 6.19
C ASN A 75 -16.22 -14.48 6.94
N PHE A 76 -15.90 -13.65 7.94
CA PHE A 76 -16.88 -12.85 8.65
C PHE A 76 -17.72 -11.98 7.70
N ILE A 77 -17.15 -11.49 6.60
CA ILE A 77 -17.87 -10.71 5.59
C ILE A 77 -18.99 -11.52 4.92
N GLN A 78 -18.85 -12.84 4.85
CA GLN A 78 -19.87 -13.75 4.32
C GLN A 78 -20.88 -14.18 5.39
N THR A 79 -20.41 -14.59 6.56
CA THR A 79 -21.23 -15.25 7.58
C THR A 79 -21.88 -14.29 8.57
N ARG A 80 -21.23 -13.15 8.85
CA ARG A 80 -21.60 -12.18 9.90
C ARG A 80 -21.70 -12.80 11.31
N THR A 81 -20.97 -13.87 11.55
CA THR A 81 -20.95 -14.59 12.83
C THR A 81 -19.52 -14.76 13.36
N GLY A 82 -19.35 -14.74 14.68
CA GLY A 82 -18.06 -14.89 15.36
C GLY A 82 -17.15 -13.66 15.33
N PRO A 83 -15.82 -13.81 15.54
CA PRO A 83 -14.87 -12.70 15.52
C PRO A 83 -14.88 -11.89 14.21
N PRO A 84 -14.64 -10.57 14.24
CA PRO A 84 -14.67 -9.71 13.04
C PRO A 84 -13.65 -10.06 11.95
N ILE A 85 -12.56 -10.76 12.29
CA ILE A 85 -11.55 -11.25 11.35
C ILE A 85 -11.43 -12.76 11.50
N GLN A 86 -11.81 -13.48 10.44
CA GLN A 86 -11.70 -14.93 10.35
C GLN A 86 -11.19 -15.31 8.97
N ILE A 87 -9.96 -15.78 8.86
CA ILE A 87 -9.41 -16.20 7.57
C ILE A 87 -10.07 -17.52 7.15
N ALA A 88 -10.63 -17.56 5.95
CA ALA A 88 -11.48 -18.68 5.50
C ALA A 88 -10.74 -20.03 5.49
N LYS A 89 -9.47 -20.06 5.07
CA LYS A 89 -8.58 -21.22 5.13
C LYS A 89 -7.17 -20.74 5.52
N PRO A 90 -6.82 -20.73 6.82
CA PRO A 90 -5.53 -20.19 7.28
C PRO A 90 -4.30 -20.84 6.63
N GLN A 91 -4.39 -22.13 6.31
CA GLN A 91 -3.32 -22.88 5.64
C GLN A 91 -3.03 -22.38 4.22
N ALA A 92 -3.93 -21.62 3.58
CA ALA A 92 -3.63 -21.00 2.29
C ALA A 92 -2.51 -19.94 2.37
N ALA A 93 -2.06 -19.56 3.58
CA ALA A 93 -0.88 -18.71 3.74
C ALA A 93 0.41 -19.41 3.25
N ASP A 94 0.42 -20.74 3.23
CA ASP A 94 1.47 -21.54 2.63
C ASP A 94 1.63 -21.27 1.13
N GLU A 95 0.51 -21.21 0.41
CA GLU A 95 0.47 -20.92 -1.03
C GLU A 95 0.93 -19.47 -1.32
N LEU A 96 0.57 -18.53 -0.44
CA LEU A 96 1.02 -17.13 -0.54
C LEU A 96 2.54 -17.02 -0.35
N LEU A 97 3.06 -17.74 0.65
CA LEU A 97 4.49 -17.79 0.93
C LEU A 97 5.27 -18.41 -0.23
N GLU A 98 4.81 -19.54 -0.75
CA GLU A 98 5.43 -20.21 -1.90
C GLU A 98 5.49 -19.29 -3.11
N LEU A 99 4.38 -18.64 -3.45
CA LEU A 99 4.33 -17.67 -4.54
C LEU A 99 5.34 -16.52 -4.35
N ALA A 100 5.48 -15.99 -3.13
CA ALA A 100 6.44 -14.92 -2.84
C ALA A 100 7.90 -15.38 -2.99
N VAL A 101 8.22 -16.60 -2.55
CA VAL A 101 9.57 -17.18 -2.67
C VAL A 101 9.92 -17.44 -4.13
N GLU A 102 8.98 -18.02 -4.90
CA GLU A 102 9.19 -18.31 -6.32
C GLU A 102 9.32 -17.04 -7.16
N SER A 103 8.44 -16.05 -6.94
CA SER A 103 8.52 -14.78 -7.65
C SER A 103 9.79 -14.01 -7.28
N GLY A 104 10.21 -14.07 -6.01
CA GLY A 104 11.45 -13.46 -5.53
C GLY A 104 12.70 -13.92 -6.28
N LYS A 105 12.77 -15.20 -6.68
CA LYS A 105 13.88 -15.74 -7.51
C LYS A 105 14.00 -15.06 -8.87
N ARG A 106 12.91 -14.46 -9.37
CA ARG A 106 12.84 -13.74 -10.65
C ARG A 106 12.89 -12.22 -10.49
N LYS A 107 13.30 -11.72 -9.31
CA LYS A 107 13.22 -10.30 -8.93
C LYS A 107 11.81 -9.72 -9.15
N GLN A 108 10.78 -10.50 -8.87
CA GLN A 108 9.40 -10.06 -8.94
C GLN A 108 8.80 -10.10 -7.54
N ARG A 109 8.44 -8.93 -6.99
CA ARG A 109 7.88 -8.84 -5.64
C ARG A 109 6.39 -9.15 -5.64
N LEU A 110 5.88 -9.51 -4.46
CA LEU A 110 4.48 -9.82 -4.22
C LEU A 110 3.85 -8.73 -3.36
N LEU A 111 2.75 -8.15 -3.84
CA LEU A 111 1.88 -7.24 -3.11
C LEU A 111 0.52 -7.90 -2.87
N TYR A 112 0.21 -8.27 -1.63
CA TYR A 112 -1.11 -8.76 -1.28
C TYR A 112 -1.96 -7.66 -0.65
N PHE A 113 -3.27 -7.65 -0.93
CA PHE A 113 -4.06 -6.47 -0.64
C PHE A 113 -5.50 -6.71 -0.17
N CYS A 114 -5.99 -5.72 0.58
CA CYS A 114 -7.35 -5.61 1.08
C CYS A 114 -7.95 -4.23 0.80
N SER A 115 -9.21 -4.02 1.22
CA SER A 115 -9.89 -2.73 1.06
C SER A 115 -9.62 -1.70 2.16
N CYS A 116 -9.00 -2.10 3.28
CA CYS A 116 -8.83 -1.22 4.44
C CYS A 116 -7.79 -0.14 4.14
N GLN A 117 -8.07 1.11 4.53
CA GLN A 117 -7.09 2.19 4.42
C GLN A 117 -5.88 1.91 5.34
N TRP A 118 -6.15 1.72 6.63
CA TRP A 118 -5.13 1.53 7.65
C TRP A 118 -5.05 0.09 8.15
N PRO A 119 -3.85 -0.40 8.50
CA PRO A 119 -3.67 -1.72 9.09
C PRO A 119 -4.11 -1.76 10.57
N LYS A 120 -4.24 -0.60 11.22
CA LYS A 120 -4.68 -0.43 12.60
C LYS A 120 -5.97 0.40 12.69
N PHE A 121 -6.82 0.06 13.65
CA PHE A 121 -8.02 0.82 14.01
C PHE A 121 -8.11 0.91 15.54
N GLY A 122 -8.27 2.12 16.09
CA GLY A 122 -8.35 2.31 17.55
C GLY A 122 -7.08 1.92 18.32
N GLY A 123 -5.90 1.95 17.69
CA GLY A 123 -4.62 1.52 18.29
C GLY A 123 -4.32 0.02 18.12
N GLU A 124 -5.32 -0.79 17.79
CA GLU A 124 -5.17 -2.23 17.60
C GLU A 124 -5.01 -2.62 16.13
N VAL A 125 -4.31 -3.73 15.89
CA VAL A 125 -4.20 -4.34 14.56
C VAL A 125 -5.52 -5.03 14.23
N ALA A 126 -6.42 -4.30 13.57
CA ALA A 126 -7.78 -4.74 13.25
C ALA A 126 -8.01 -4.84 11.73
N CYS A 127 -6.98 -5.19 10.97
CA CYS A 127 -7.07 -5.37 9.53
C CYS A 127 -6.83 -6.82 9.12
N HIS A 128 -7.64 -7.32 8.18
CA HIS A 128 -7.50 -8.69 7.69
C HIS A 128 -6.12 -8.94 7.03
N ARG A 129 -5.51 -7.93 6.39
CA ARG A 129 -4.18 -8.09 5.77
C ARG A 129 -3.09 -8.36 6.80
N CYS A 130 -3.26 -7.89 8.03
CA CYS A 130 -2.35 -8.16 9.12
C CYS A 130 -2.55 -9.56 9.72
N ALA A 131 -3.80 -10.05 9.77
CA ALA A 131 -4.05 -11.44 10.14
C ALA A 131 -3.40 -12.41 9.13
N VAL A 132 -3.52 -12.12 7.82
CA VAL A 132 -2.81 -12.88 6.77
C VAL A 132 -1.29 -12.76 6.93
N ALA A 133 -0.76 -11.58 7.28
CA ALA A 133 0.67 -11.41 7.58
C ALA A 133 1.13 -12.36 8.69
N GLY A 134 0.38 -12.44 9.79
CA GLY A 134 0.68 -13.32 10.92
C GLY A 134 0.72 -14.79 10.52
N LEU A 135 -0.20 -15.23 9.65
CA LEU A 135 -0.22 -16.59 9.11
C LEU A 135 0.98 -16.86 8.19
N ALA A 136 1.32 -15.94 7.29
CA ALA A 136 2.47 -16.07 6.39
C ALA A 136 3.80 -16.14 7.18
N LEU A 137 3.95 -15.32 8.23
CA LEU A 137 5.09 -15.37 9.15
C LEU A 137 5.11 -16.64 10.02
N GLY A 138 3.94 -17.23 10.29
CA GLY A 138 3.84 -18.54 10.93
C GLY A 138 4.36 -19.65 10.01
N ALA A 139 3.86 -19.69 8.77
CA ALA A 139 4.29 -20.63 7.75
C ALA A 139 5.78 -20.50 7.43
N SER A 140 6.31 -19.27 7.37
CA SER A 140 7.72 -19.03 7.09
C SER A 140 8.63 -19.58 8.19
N ARG A 141 8.24 -19.45 9.46
CA ARG A 141 8.95 -20.04 10.60
C ARG A 141 8.92 -21.56 10.58
N GLN A 142 7.78 -22.16 10.27
CA GLN A 142 7.65 -23.62 10.17
C GLN A 142 8.50 -24.22 9.04
N ARG A 143 8.68 -23.48 7.94
CA ARG A 143 9.47 -23.90 6.77
C ARG A 143 10.91 -23.40 6.79
N GLU A 144 11.33 -22.72 7.85
CA GLU A 144 12.65 -22.10 7.99
C GLU A 144 13.03 -21.17 6.82
N VAL A 145 12.02 -20.51 6.22
CA VAL A 145 12.21 -19.56 5.13
C VAL A 145 12.25 -18.14 5.72
N PRO A 146 13.35 -17.39 5.54
CA PRO A 146 13.45 -16.02 6.04
C PRO A 146 12.53 -15.10 5.26
N VAL A 147 11.53 -14.55 5.95
CA VAL A 147 10.51 -13.67 5.38
C VAL A 147 10.25 -12.49 6.29
N GLU A 148 10.02 -11.34 5.70
CA GLU A 148 9.42 -10.19 6.37
C GLU A 148 8.13 -9.77 5.66
N VAL A 149 7.25 -9.10 6.40
CA VAL A 149 6.03 -8.51 5.85
C VAL A 149 6.04 -7.02 6.14
N VAL A 150 5.94 -6.21 5.08
CA VAL A 150 6.08 -4.75 5.14
C VAL A 150 4.91 -4.10 4.42
N GLU A 151 4.38 -2.99 4.93
CA GLU A 151 3.39 -2.21 4.18
C GLU A 151 4.05 -1.54 2.98
N TRP A 152 3.53 -1.75 1.77
CA TRP A 152 4.07 -1.13 0.55
C TRP A 152 3.98 0.40 0.63
N PRO A 153 5.02 1.17 0.25
CA PRO A 153 6.21 0.77 -0.52
C PRO A 153 7.40 0.30 0.30
N GLY A 154 7.27 0.17 1.62
CA GLY A 154 8.36 -0.15 2.54
C GLY A 154 9.51 0.85 2.51
N GLY A 155 10.64 0.48 3.12
CA GLY A 155 11.82 1.33 3.26
C GLY A 155 11.81 2.20 4.53
N LYS A 156 12.93 2.87 4.78
CA LYS A 156 13.07 3.79 5.92
C LYS A 156 12.54 5.17 5.54
N PRO A 157 11.79 5.86 6.42
CA PRO A 157 11.38 7.24 6.20
C PRO A 157 12.54 8.12 5.76
N LYS A 158 12.33 8.96 4.74
CA LYS A 158 13.34 9.92 4.24
C LYS A 158 12.83 11.36 4.32
N ARG A 159 13.75 12.31 4.17
CA ARG A 159 13.42 13.73 3.99
C ARG A 159 13.48 14.07 2.51
N ILE A 160 12.47 14.77 2.02
CA ILE A 160 12.42 15.32 0.65
C ILE A 160 12.12 16.81 0.72
N THR A 161 12.53 17.56 -0.30
CA THR A 161 12.18 18.98 -0.44
C THR A 161 11.32 19.16 -1.68
N LEU A 162 10.25 19.92 -1.54
CA LEU A 162 9.32 20.24 -2.61
C LEU A 162 9.15 21.75 -2.70
N GLU A 163 9.48 22.30 -3.85
CA GLU A 163 9.08 23.66 -4.20
C GLU A 163 7.58 23.66 -4.53
N VAL A 164 6.82 24.50 -3.83
CA VAL A 164 5.36 24.60 -3.99
C VAL A 164 4.95 26.05 -4.21
N SER A 165 3.78 26.26 -4.81
CA SER A 165 3.23 27.60 -4.95
C SER A 165 2.91 28.20 -3.58
N THR A 166 2.99 29.53 -3.43
CA THR A 166 2.58 30.24 -2.20
C THR A 166 1.12 29.91 -1.81
N LYS A 167 0.27 29.66 -2.81
CA LYS A 167 -1.12 29.21 -2.62
C LYS A 167 -1.18 27.83 -1.98
N ASP A 168 -0.47 26.84 -2.54
CA ASP A 168 -0.45 25.47 -2.01
C ASP A 168 0.19 25.41 -0.62
N PHE A 169 1.27 26.17 -0.42
CA PHE A 169 1.89 26.35 0.88
C PHE A 169 0.88 26.83 1.93
N SER A 170 0.14 27.90 1.63
CA SER A 170 -0.84 28.49 2.55
C SER A 170 -1.96 27.50 2.91
N VAL A 171 -2.51 26.77 1.94
CA VAL A 171 -3.60 25.81 2.23
C VAL A 171 -3.12 24.57 2.98
N VAL A 172 -1.90 24.07 2.72
CA VAL A 172 -1.31 22.96 3.50
C VAL A 172 -0.95 23.42 4.91
N ARG A 173 -0.47 24.65 5.07
CA ARG A 173 -0.28 25.27 6.38
C ARG A 173 -1.58 25.31 7.17
N ASN A 174 -2.69 25.67 6.50
CA ASN A 174 -4.03 25.75 7.08
C ASN A 174 -4.76 24.39 7.20
N GLY A 175 -4.06 23.27 7.01
CA GLY A 175 -4.58 21.94 7.36
C GLY A 175 -5.06 21.08 6.18
N ARG A 176 -4.82 21.48 4.92
CA ARG A 176 -5.04 20.58 3.77
C ARG A 176 -4.25 19.28 3.97
N LYS A 177 -4.93 18.13 3.79
CA LYS A 177 -4.38 16.78 4.01
C LYS A 177 -3.63 16.21 2.80
N SER A 178 -3.25 17.05 1.85
CA SER A 178 -2.50 16.64 0.67
C SER A 178 -1.63 17.77 0.15
N VAL A 179 -0.42 17.44 -0.28
CA VAL A 179 0.49 18.34 -0.99
C VAL A 179 0.43 18.01 -2.48
N PRO A 180 -0.01 18.95 -3.35
CA PRO A 180 0.06 18.74 -4.79
C PRO A 180 1.49 18.54 -5.27
N LEU A 181 1.67 17.58 -6.17
CA LEU A 181 2.93 17.38 -6.87
C LEU A 181 2.89 18.11 -8.21
N SER A 182 3.98 18.79 -8.57
CA SER A 182 4.16 19.34 -9.91
C SER A 182 4.38 18.21 -10.92
N SER A 183 4.19 18.52 -12.20
CA SER A 183 4.41 17.57 -13.31
C SER A 183 5.88 17.19 -13.52
N THR A 184 6.82 17.84 -12.83
CA THR A 184 8.26 17.68 -13.00
C THR A 184 8.87 16.63 -12.08
N ILE A 185 8.06 15.94 -11.27
CA ILE A 185 8.53 14.99 -10.27
C ILE A 185 8.52 13.57 -10.83
N GLU A 186 9.63 12.87 -10.64
CA GLU A 186 9.80 11.47 -11.03
C GLU A 186 8.82 10.57 -10.24
N LEU A 187 7.88 9.96 -10.96
CA LEU A 187 6.83 9.11 -10.36
C LEU A 187 7.43 7.98 -9.52
N ALA A 188 8.52 7.36 -10.00
CA ALA A 188 9.22 6.31 -9.29
C ALA A 188 9.70 6.76 -7.89
N GLU A 189 10.09 8.02 -7.72
CA GLU A 189 10.56 8.51 -6.43
C GLU A 189 9.41 8.73 -5.44
N VAL A 190 8.34 9.36 -5.89
CA VAL A 190 7.22 9.76 -5.02
C VAL A 190 6.23 8.64 -4.76
N ALA A 191 6.01 7.74 -5.73
CA ALA A 191 5.22 6.53 -5.51
C ALA A 191 5.93 5.57 -4.54
N ALA A 192 7.27 5.49 -4.61
CA ALA A 192 8.07 4.66 -3.73
C ALA A 192 8.39 5.31 -2.37
N LEU A 193 7.85 6.51 -2.08
CA LEU A 193 8.16 7.26 -0.86
C LEU A 193 7.70 6.46 0.37
N PRO A 194 8.62 6.08 1.28
CA PRO A 194 8.26 5.31 2.47
C PRO A 194 7.28 6.08 3.36
N TRP A 195 6.34 5.35 3.97
CA TRP A 195 5.40 5.93 4.93
C TRP A 195 6.14 6.64 6.07
N GLY A 196 5.63 7.80 6.50
CA GLY A 196 6.21 8.57 7.58
C GLY A 196 7.42 9.42 7.16
N SER A 197 7.72 9.49 5.86
CA SER A 197 8.71 10.43 5.32
C SER A 197 8.31 11.88 5.62
N VAL A 198 9.28 12.79 5.63
CA VAL A 198 9.04 14.22 5.88
C VAL A 198 9.27 15.01 4.59
N ALA A 199 8.24 15.73 4.14
CA ALA A 199 8.37 16.71 3.08
C ALA A 199 8.61 18.09 3.68
N THR A 200 9.68 18.75 3.23
CA THR A 200 9.93 20.17 3.43
C THR A 200 9.36 20.93 2.25
N LEU A 201 8.28 21.68 2.47
CA LEU A 201 7.66 22.52 1.46
C LEU A 201 8.32 23.88 1.50
N SER A 202 8.80 24.35 0.34
CA SER A 202 9.43 25.65 0.16
C SER A 202 8.54 26.52 -0.72
N ALA A 203 8.31 27.77 -0.31
CA ALA A 203 7.61 28.79 -1.08
C ALA A 203 8.25 30.17 -0.84
N GLY A 204 9.24 30.50 -1.68
CA GLY A 204 10.11 31.65 -1.46
C GLY A 204 10.97 31.44 -0.22
N GLU A 205 10.91 32.38 0.74
CA GLU A 205 11.64 32.27 2.01
C GLU A 205 10.92 31.43 3.08
N ASN A 206 9.70 30.96 2.79
CA ASN A 206 8.89 30.22 3.76
C ASN A 206 9.12 28.72 3.63
N THR A 207 9.27 28.04 4.78
CA THR A 207 9.40 26.58 4.85
C THR A 207 8.35 25.95 5.76
N LEU A 208 7.86 24.77 5.40
CA LEU A 208 6.90 23.99 6.19
C LEU A 208 7.23 22.51 6.15
N HIS A 209 7.36 21.86 7.30
CA HIS A 209 7.56 20.42 7.37
C HIS A 209 6.24 19.68 7.56
N ARG A 210 6.06 18.58 6.82
CA ARG A 210 4.89 17.69 6.93
C ARG A 210 5.31 16.24 6.87
N ILE A 211 4.69 15.41 7.69
CA ILE A 211 4.79 13.95 7.59
C ILE A 211 3.89 13.52 6.43
N VAL A 212 4.44 12.77 5.49
CA VAL A 212 3.80 12.37 4.24
C VAL A 212 3.92 10.87 3.99
N GLY A 213 3.09 10.39 3.07
CA GLY A 213 3.12 9.02 2.56
C GLY A 213 3.43 8.94 1.06
N PRO A 214 3.42 7.74 0.47
CA PRO A 214 3.57 7.54 -0.96
C PRO A 214 2.53 8.33 -1.75
N ALA A 215 2.91 8.74 -2.97
CA ALA A 215 2.04 9.47 -3.86
C ALA A 215 0.72 8.74 -4.10
N ALA A 216 -0.36 9.51 -4.04
CA ALA A 216 -1.71 9.05 -4.29
C ALA A 216 -2.36 9.92 -5.38
N ARG A 217 -3.48 9.43 -5.92
CA ARG A 217 -4.23 10.14 -6.94
C ARG A 217 -5.45 10.86 -6.37
N GLN A 218 -5.56 12.15 -6.65
CA GLN A 218 -6.71 12.99 -6.27
C GLN A 218 -7.18 13.78 -7.49
N GLY A 219 -8.34 13.42 -8.06
CA GLY A 219 -8.84 14.01 -9.30
C GLY A 219 -7.86 13.78 -10.44
N ASP A 220 -7.37 14.86 -11.05
CA ASP A 220 -6.37 14.85 -12.14
C ASP A 220 -4.96 15.33 -11.70
N CYS A 221 -4.69 15.45 -10.40
CA CYS A 221 -3.32 15.61 -9.87
C CYS A 221 -2.77 14.42 -9.04
N TRP A 222 -1.45 14.24 -9.11
CA TRP A 222 -0.69 13.48 -8.12
C TRP A 222 -0.51 14.32 -6.85
N VAL A 223 -0.62 13.68 -5.68
CA VAL A 223 -0.47 14.35 -4.39
C VAL A 223 0.31 13.48 -3.41
N LEU A 224 0.99 14.09 -2.45
CA LEU A 224 1.44 13.38 -1.25
C LEU A 224 0.39 13.53 -0.15
N PRO A 225 -0.15 12.43 0.41
CA PRO A 225 -1.03 12.52 1.56
C PRO A 225 -0.25 13.04 2.76
N VAL A 226 -0.87 13.96 3.53
CA VAL A 226 -0.30 14.52 4.76
C VAL A 226 -0.96 13.83 5.95
N PHE A 227 -0.13 13.32 6.87
CA PHE A 227 -0.60 12.77 8.13
C PHE A 227 -0.64 13.87 9.20
N ASP A 228 -1.69 13.86 10.02
CA ASP A 228 -1.81 14.85 11.09
C ASP A 228 -0.66 14.73 12.06
N THR A 229 -0.02 15.86 12.33
CA THR A 229 0.91 16.01 13.44
C THR A 229 0.10 16.26 14.71
N ALA A 230 -0.47 15.22 15.31
CA ALA A 230 -0.59 15.20 16.76
C ALA A 230 0.78 14.79 17.34
N LEU A 231 1.79 15.62 17.10
CA LEU A 231 3.04 15.64 17.85
C LEU A 231 3.19 17.09 18.29
N GLY A 232 2.37 17.46 19.27
CA GLY A 232 2.65 18.63 20.09
C GLY A 232 3.88 18.37 20.96
N PRO A 233 4.55 19.41 21.47
CA PRO A 233 5.81 19.30 22.19
C PRO A 233 5.76 18.52 23.53
N ASP A 234 4.59 18.03 23.96
CA ASP A 234 4.38 17.39 25.27
C ASP A 234 3.79 15.97 25.16
N ALA A 235 4.32 15.13 24.26
CA ALA A 235 4.01 13.69 24.21
C ALA A 235 5.19 12.84 24.72
#